data_AF-A0A4V3C3B6-F1
#
_entry.id   AF-A0A4V3C3B6-F1
#
_cell.length_a   1.000
_cell.length_b   1.000
_cell.length_c   1.000
_cell.angle_alpha   90.00
_cell.angle_beta   90.00
_cell.angle_gamma   90.00
#
_symmetry.space_group_name_H-M   'P 1'
#
loop_
_entity.id
_entity.type
_entity.pdbx_description
1 polymer ?
#
loop_
_entity_poly.entity_id
_entity_poly.type
_entity_poly.pdbx_seq_one_letter_code
_entity_poly.pdbx_strand_id
1 'polypeptide(L)'
;MIKKFLFSSLIALCSITSLHAQTKTKDTNNTADPDNLASQYLSQVMGVAVDATSNLKLYKFIYEWIGTPYRYGGNTKKGIDCSAFTKAIYDKVFNTTILRNSRDIFSMVNPLPKDELKEGDLVFFKIKSAKISHIGIFLGNGRFAHASNRGVVISNLNDPYYARYFYKGGRILDSMKDNLIEE
;
A
#
# COMPACT_ATOMS: atom_id res chain seq x y z
N MET A 1 -44.26 -40.66 -58.01
CA MET A 1 -45.22 -39.77 -58.71
C MET A 1 -45.36 -38.50 -57.88
N ILE A 2 -44.76 -37.38 -58.30
CA ILE A 2 -45.47 -36.21 -58.89
C ILE A 2 -46.46 -35.63 -57.85
N LYS A 3 -46.28 -34.45 -57.24
CA LYS A 3 -46.06 -33.13 -57.85
C LYS A 3 -45.64 -32.11 -56.77
N LYS A 4 -44.78 -31.16 -57.15
CA LYS A 4 -44.52 -29.88 -56.45
C LYS A 4 -45.64 -28.88 -56.80
N PHE A 5 -46.02 -28.01 -55.87
CA PHE A 5 -46.63 -26.69 -56.12
C PHE A 5 -46.40 -25.84 -54.86
N LEU A 6 -45.39 -24.95 -54.84
CA LEU A 6 -45.46 -23.53 -55.22
C LEU A 6 -46.54 -22.74 -54.46
N PHE A 7 -46.09 -21.97 -53.46
CA PHE A 7 -46.68 -20.67 -53.15
C PHE A 7 -45.55 -19.65 -53.04
N SER A 8 -45.70 -18.60 -53.84
CA SER A 8 -44.77 -17.49 -54.02
C SER A 8 -45.23 -16.30 -53.16
N SER A 9 -44.23 -15.63 -52.57
CA SER A 9 -44.18 -14.23 -52.18
C SER A 9 -45.17 -13.73 -51.12
N LEU A 10 -44.62 -13.16 -50.03
CA LEU A 10 -44.59 -11.71 -49.79
C LEU A 10 -44.28 -11.43 -48.30
N ILE A 11 -43.62 -10.31 -48.05
CA ILE A 11 -43.68 -9.45 -46.84
C ILE A 11 -42.42 -9.40 -45.94
N ALA A 12 -41.96 -8.14 -45.83
CA ALA A 12 -41.23 -7.46 -44.77
C ALA A 12 -39.71 -7.61 -44.68
N LEU A 13 -39.04 -6.61 -45.27
CA LEU A 13 -37.87 -5.96 -44.67
C LEU A 13 -38.18 -5.61 -43.21
N CYS A 14 -37.68 -6.42 -42.27
CA CYS A 14 -37.43 -5.99 -40.91
C CYS A 14 -35.93 -5.93 -40.75
N SER A 15 -35.39 -4.71 -40.73
CA SER A 15 -34.03 -4.42 -40.31
C SER A 15 -33.86 -4.92 -38.88
N ILE A 16 -33.31 -6.13 -38.72
CA ILE A 16 -32.86 -6.62 -37.42
C ILE A 16 -31.55 -5.87 -37.14
N THR A 17 -31.67 -4.72 -36.46
CA THR A 17 -30.55 -4.13 -35.73
C THR A 17 -30.20 -5.11 -34.62
N SER A 18 -29.27 -6.03 -34.90
CA SER A 18 -28.64 -6.84 -33.87
C SER A 18 -27.78 -5.93 -33.01
N LEU A 19 -28.40 -5.38 -31.96
CA LEU A 19 -27.75 -4.71 -30.86
C LEU A 19 -26.86 -5.75 -30.16
N HIS A 20 -25.62 -5.88 -30.63
CA HIS A 20 -24.58 -6.57 -29.88
C HIS A 20 -24.26 -5.69 -28.68
N ALA A 21 -24.92 -5.97 -27.55
CA ALA A 21 -24.47 -5.52 -26.26
C ALA A 21 -23.05 -6.10 -26.05
N GLN A 22 -22.03 -5.34 -26.41
CA GLN A 22 -20.65 -5.63 -26.04
C GLN A 22 -20.58 -5.50 -24.52
N THR A 23 -20.72 -6.62 -23.81
CA THR A 23 -20.18 -6.74 -22.47
C THR A 23 -18.71 -6.39 -22.56
N LYS A 24 -18.37 -5.20 -22.06
CA LYS A 24 -17.00 -4.71 -21.93
C LYS A 24 -16.27 -5.65 -20.96
N THR A 25 -15.71 -6.72 -21.50
CA THR A 25 -14.68 -7.51 -20.82
C THR A 25 -13.52 -6.56 -20.62
N LYS A 26 -13.30 -6.16 -19.37
CA LYS A 26 -12.14 -5.37 -18.96
C LYS A 26 -10.94 -6.31 -19.10
N ASP A 27 -10.34 -6.32 -20.29
CA ASP A 27 -9.11 -7.07 -20.57
C ASP A 27 -8.02 -6.58 -19.61
N THR A 28 -7.78 -7.40 -18.60
CA THR A 28 -6.79 -7.17 -17.54
C THR A 28 -5.48 -7.82 -17.95
N ASN A 29 -4.94 -7.45 -19.11
CA ASN A 29 -3.62 -7.92 -19.57
C ASN A 29 -2.82 -6.76 -20.16
N ASN A 30 -2.63 -5.70 -19.36
CA ASN A 30 -1.58 -4.72 -19.61
C ASN A 30 -0.57 -4.78 -18.46
N THR A 31 0.43 -5.62 -18.65
CA THR A 31 1.53 -5.91 -17.70
C THR A 31 2.61 -4.82 -17.66
N ALA A 32 2.36 -3.66 -18.27
CA ALA A 32 3.30 -2.55 -18.36
C ALA A 32 2.87 -1.28 -17.60
N ASP A 33 1.73 -1.32 -16.90
CA ASP A 33 1.31 -0.24 -16.00
C ASP A 33 2.06 -0.38 -14.66
N PRO A 34 2.93 0.59 -14.27
CA PRO A 34 3.64 0.57 -12.99
C PRO A 34 2.71 0.40 -11.79
N ASP A 35 1.47 0.89 -11.91
CA ASP A 35 0.44 0.80 -10.88
C ASP A 35 -0.02 -0.65 -10.70
N ASN A 36 -0.05 -1.41 -11.79
CA ASN A 36 -0.42 -2.82 -11.79
C ASN A 36 0.69 -3.68 -11.17
N LEU A 37 1.97 -3.39 -11.46
CA LEU A 37 3.10 -4.13 -10.86
C LEU A 37 3.18 -3.92 -9.34
N ALA A 38 3.07 -2.68 -8.86
CA ALA A 38 3.08 -2.39 -7.43
C ALA A 38 1.92 -3.13 -6.72
N SER A 39 0.73 -3.10 -7.32
CA SER A 39 -0.46 -3.78 -6.80
C SER A 39 -0.31 -5.30 -6.79
N GLN A 40 0.28 -5.90 -7.82
CA GLN A 40 0.55 -7.34 -7.88
C GLN A 40 1.57 -7.78 -6.84
N TYR A 41 2.72 -7.09 -6.77
CA TYR A 41 3.76 -7.38 -5.78
C TYR A 41 3.18 -7.30 -4.36
N LEU A 42 2.41 -6.26 -4.06
CA LEU A 42 1.82 -6.09 -2.74
C LEU A 42 0.69 -7.07 -2.49
N SER A 43 -0.10 -7.46 -3.48
CA SER A 43 -1.12 -8.50 -3.28
C SER A 43 -0.46 -9.83 -2.91
N GLN A 44 0.62 -10.19 -3.60
CA GLN A 44 1.41 -11.38 -3.30
C GLN A 44 2.08 -11.31 -1.94
N VAL A 45 2.73 -10.18 -1.62
CA VAL A 45 3.36 -9.99 -0.32
C VAL A 45 2.30 -10.04 0.74
N MET A 46 1.24 -9.23 0.68
CA MET A 46 0.23 -9.07 1.72
C MET A 46 -0.63 -10.33 1.92
N GLY A 47 -0.80 -11.15 0.89
CA GLY A 47 -1.66 -12.34 0.91
C GLY A 47 -3.16 -12.00 0.77
N VAL A 48 -3.47 -10.77 0.36
CA VAL A 48 -4.84 -10.29 0.10
C VAL A 48 -4.80 -9.48 -1.20
N ALA A 49 -5.90 -9.49 -1.96
CA ALA A 49 -6.00 -8.64 -3.15
C ALA A 49 -5.97 -7.17 -2.72
N VAL A 50 -5.01 -6.40 -3.24
CA VAL A 50 -5.04 -4.94 -3.15
C VAL A 50 -6.20 -4.47 -4.02
N ASP A 51 -7.29 -4.05 -3.40
CA ASP A 51 -8.50 -3.60 -4.11
C ASP A 51 -8.50 -2.08 -4.36
N ALA A 52 -9.54 -1.59 -5.04
CA ALA A 52 -9.69 -0.18 -5.37
C ALA A 52 -9.86 0.76 -4.15
N THR A 53 -10.08 0.21 -2.94
CA THR A 53 -10.19 0.98 -1.69
C THR A 53 -8.87 1.05 -0.92
N SER A 54 -7.84 0.34 -1.38
CA SER A 54 -6.52 0.30 -0.77
C SER A 54 -5.77 1.63 -0.95
N ASN A 55 -4.89 1.98 -0.01
CA ASN A 55 -4.04 3.18 -0.11
C ASN A 55 -2.94 2.99 -1.18
N LEU A 56 -3.34 3.07 -2.44
CA LEU A 56 -2.48 2.82 -3.59
C LEU A 56 -1.25 3.75 -3.60
N LYS A 57 -1.38 4.97 -3.09
CA LYS A 57 -0.27 5.93 -2.97
C LYS A 57 0.79 5.45 -1.98
N LEU A 58 0.39 4.93 -0.82
CA LEU A 58 1.29 4.31 0.16
C LEU A 58 2.05 3.14 -0.45
N TYR A 59 1.30 2.28 -1.12
CA TYR A 59 1.75 1.05 -1.72
C TYR A 59 2.76 1.27 -2.86
N LYS A 60 2.45 2.16 -3.79
CA LYS A 60 3.39 2.58 -4.84
C LYS A 60 4.67 3.17 -4.25
N PHE A 61 4.53 4.07 -3.27
CA PHE A 61 5.70 4.66 -2.62
C PHE A 61 6.57 3.56 -1.99
N ILE A 62 5.99 2.64 -1.22
CA ILE A 62 6.76 1.54 -0.63
C ILE A 62 7.46 0.73 -1.72
N TYR A 63 6.73 0.33 -2.76
CA TYR A 63 7.26 -0.47 -3.88
C TYR A 63 8.48 0.18 -4.52
N GLU A 64 8.44 1.48 -4.83
CA GLU A 64 9.57 2.21 -5.40
C GLU A 64 10.81 2.22 -4.48
N TRP A 65 10.60 2.13 -3.16
CA TRP A 65 11.68 2.18 -2.17
C TRP A 65 12.20 0.81 -1.76
N ILE A 66 11.46 -0.29 -2.00
CA ILE A 66 11.91 -1.65 -1.71
C ILE A 66 13.34 -1.88 -2.22
N GLY A 67 14.17 -2.49 -1.38
CA GLY A 67 15.57 -2.79 -1.68
C GLY A 67 16.55 -1.62 -1.51
N THR A 68 16.07 -0.38 -1.28
CA THR A 68 16.95 0.75 -0.96
C THR A 68 17.83 0.39 0.25
N PRO A 69 19.17 0.48 0.17
CA PRO A 69 20.05 0.08 1.26
C PRO A 69 19.80 0.86 2.55
N TYR A 70 20.09 0.24 3.68
CA TYR A 70 20.07 0.96 4.95
C TYR A 70 21.33 1.79 5.12
N ARG A 71 21.15 3.05 5.54
CA ARG A 71 22.23 3.93 5.94
C ARG A 71 21.76 4.79 7.10
N TYR A 72 22.42 4.68 8.25
CA TYR A 72 22.13 5.52 9.41
C TYR A 72 22.25 7.01 9.05
N GLY A 73 21.22 7.80 9.37
CA GLY A 73 21.13 9.21 9.01
C GLY A 73 20.76 9.46 7.53
N GLY A 74 20.76 8.43 6.68
CA GLY A 74 20.44 8.54 5.26
C GLY A 74 18.97 8.83 4.99
N ASN A 75 18.71 9.49 3.86
CA ASN A 75 17.39 9.94 3.42
C ASN A 75 17.23 9.90 1.89
N THR A 76 18.00 9.06 1.19
CA THR A 76 17.99 8.99 -0.30
C THR A 76 17.89 7.55 -0.79
N LYS A 77 17.68 7.36 -2.10
CA LYS A 77 17.70 6.03 -2.75
C LYS A 77 19.09 5.35 -2.72
N LYS A 78 20.16 6.07 -2.35
CA LYS A 78 21.49 5.48 -2.12
C LYS A 78 21.65 4.91 -0.70
N GLY A 79 20.71 5.21 0.19
CA GLY A 79 20.78 4.82 1.59
C GLY A 79 19.79 5.60 2.45
N ILE A 80 18.95 4.89 3.20
CA ILE A 80 17.94 5.48 4.07
C ILE A 80 17.86 4.76 5.42
N ASP A 81 17.60 5.49 6.51
CA ASP A 81 17.29 4.86 7.80
C ASP A 81 15.78 4.71 8.04
N CYS A 82 15.43 3.98 9.09
CA CYS A 82 14.05 3.62 9.38
C CYS A 82 13.15 4.84 9.60
N SER A 83 13.62 5.82 10.36
CA SER A 83 12.88 7.05 10.65
C SER A 83 12.79 8.01 9.46
N ALA A 84 13.83 8.09 8.63
CA ALA A 84 13.79 8.85 7.39
C ALA A 84 12.81 8.23 6.39
N PHE A 85 12.76 6.90 6.32
CA PHE A 85 11.82 6.19 5.44
C PHE A 85 10.37 6.46 5.86
N THR A 86 10.04 6.33 7.14
CA THR A 86 8.70 6.65 7.64
C THR A 86 8.36 8.13 7.45
N LYS A 87 9.33 9.04 7.68
CA LYS A 87 9.14 10.47 7.43
C LYS A 87 8.84 10.75 5.97
N ALA A 88 9.57 10.13 5.04
CA ALA A 88 9.36 10.32 3.60
C ALA A 88 7.98 9.80 3.16
N ILE A 89 7.51 8.68 3.73
CA ILE A 89 6.15 8.19 3.50
C ILE A 89 5.12 9.21 4.00
N TYR A 90 5.24 9.67 5.25
CA TYR A 90 4.30 10.65 5.82
C TYR A 90 4.25 11.96 5.04
N ASP A 91 5.41 12.46 4.60
CA ASP A 91 5.53 13.66 3.79
C ASP A 91 4.88 13.49 2.40
N LYS A 92 5.21 12.40 1.68
CA LYS A 92 4.80 12.23 0.28
C LYS A 92 3.43 11.59 0.10
N VAL A 93 3.02 10.72 1.01
CA VAL A 93 1.76 9.97 0.92
C VAL A 93 0.66 10.69 1.66
N PHE A 94 0.91 11.04 2.92
CA PHE A 94 -0.09 11.58 3.85
C PHE A 94 -0.04 13.10 4.00
N ASN A 95 0.87 13.78 3.27
CA ASN A 95 1.04 15.24 3.33
C ASN A 95 1.21 15.73 4.78
N THR A 96 1.93 14.98 5.61
CA THR A 96 2.11 15.24 7.04
C THR A 96 3.60 15.25 7.37
N THR A 97 4.09 16.36 7.91
CA THR A 97 5.48 16.47 8.35
C THR A 97 5.63 15.90 9.75
N ILE A 98 6.38 14.81 9.86
CA ILE A 98 6.80 14.25 11.16
C ILE A 98 8.27 14.54 11.44
N LEU A 99 8.66 14.42 12.72
CA LEU A 99 10.03 14.62 13.19
C LEU A 99 11.01 13.59 12.61
N ARG A 100 12.32 13.83 12.77
CA ARG A 100 13.37 13.04 12.11
C ARG A 100 13.73 11.75 12.84
N ASN A 101 13.63 11.71 14.17
CA ASN A 101 14.05 10.56 14.98
C ASN A 101 12.85 9.75 15.46
N SER A 102 12.98 8.41 15.50
CA SER A 102 11.90 7.50 15.93
C SER A 102 11.34 7.79 17.34
N ARG A 103 12.18 8.26 18.26
CA ARG A 103 11.78 8.67 19.62
C ARG A 103 10.90 9.91 19.60
N ASP A 104 11.29 10.91 18.82
CA ASP A 104 10.57 12.17 18.73
C ASP A 104 9.26 11.96 17.96
N ILE A 105 9.27 11.15 16.90
CA ILE A 105 8.05 10.72 16.20
C ILE A 105 7.07 10.03 17.15
N PHE A 106 7.56 9.24 18.11
CA PHE A 106 6.68 8.60 19.10
C PHE A 106 5.98 9.60 20.03
N SER A 107 6.54 10.80 20.25
CA SER A 107 5.82 11.87 20.97
C SER A 107 4.72 12.54 20.16
N MET A 108 4.64 12.29 18.84
CA MET A 108 3.61 12.84 17.96
C MET A 108 2.41 11.92 17.76
N VAL A 109 2.42 10.71 18.35
CA VAL A 109 1.37 9.70 18.14
C VAL A 109 0.53 9.51 19.40
N ASN A 110 -0.75 9.18 19.20
CA ASN A 110 -1.53 8.46 20.20
C ASN A 110 -1.08 6.99 20.23
N PRO A 111 -0.55 6.45 21.35
CA PRO A 111 -0.08 5.07 21.41
C PRO A 111 -1.21 4.04 21.34
N LEU A 112 -1.07 3.02 20.51
CA LEU A 112 -2.09 2.00 20.25
C LEU A 112 -1.58 0.57 20.52
N PRO A 113 -2.42 -0.34 21.02
CA PRO A 113 -2.12 -1.77 21.03
C PRO A 113 -2.16 -2.34 19.61
N LYS A 114 -1.64 -3.58 19.42
CA LYS A 114 -1.43 -4.18 18.09
C LYS A 114 -2.73 -4.41 17.33
N ASP A 115 -3.80 -4.76 18.04
CA ASP A 115 -5.14 -5.07 17.54
C ASP A 115 -5.95 -3.83 17.12
N GLU A 116 -5.56 -2.64 17.56
CA GLU A 116 -6.17 -1.36 17.14
C GLU A 116 -5.46 -0.70 15.95
N LEU A 117 -4.37 -1.31 15.48
CA LEU A 117 -3.59 -0.77 14.37
C LEU A 117 -4.37 -0.83 13.06
N LYS A 118 -4.30 0.28 12.33
CA LYS A 118 -4.84 0.44 10.98
C LYS A 118 -3.73 0.81 10.03
N GLU A 119 -3.96 0.55 8.75
CA GLU A 119 -3.03 0.96 7.69
C GLU A 119 -2.64 2.44 7.83
N GLY A 120 -1.34 2.71 7.70
CA GLY A 120 -0.77 4.05 7.88
C GLY A 120 -0.29 4.33 9.30
N ASP A 121 -0.74 3.59 10.33
CA ASP A 121 -0.21 3.73 11.68
C ASP A 121 1.27 3.36 11.74
N LEU A 122 1.99 3.88 12.74
CA LEU A 122 3.39 3.59 12.97
C LEU A 122 3.56 2.44 13.97
N VAL A 123 4.57 1.61 13.75
CA VAL A 123 4.98 0.55 14.69
C VAL A 123 6.36 0.84 15.22
N PHE A 124 6.53 0.74 16.53
CA PHE A 124 7.75 1.12 17.23
C PHE A 124 8.35 -0.09 17.94
N PHE A 125 9.69 -0.17 17.92
CA PHE A 125 10.42 -1.29 18.49
C PHE A 125 11.56 -0.83 19.39
N LYS A 126 11.87 -1.66 20.37
CA LYS A 126 13.01 -1.54 21.29
C LYS A 126 14.00 -2.66 21.00
N ILE A 127 14.59 -2.66 19.81
CA ILE A 127 15.55 -3.67 19.37
C ILE A 127 16.84 -3.51 20.17
N LYS A 128 17.12 -4.47 21.05
CA LYS A 128 18.34 -4.54 21.90
C LYS A 128 18.67 -3.21 22.60
N SER A 129 17.64 -2.46 22.99
CA SER A 129 17.75 -1.12 23.56
C SER A 129 16.63 -0.88 24.57
N ALA A 130 16.88 -0.09 25.62
CA ALA A 130 15.84 0.35 26.55
C ALA A 130 14.91 1.43 25.94
N LYS A 131 15.40 2.14 24.93
CA LYS A 131 14.71 3.23 24.21
C LYS A 131 14.22 2.74 22.85
N ILE A 132 13.22 3.42 22.29
CA ILE A 132 12.78 3.19 20.90
C ILE A 132 14.00 3.34 19.99
N SER A 133 14.31 2.28 19.25
CA SER A 133 15.47 2.19 18.37
C SER A 133 15.10 1.94 16.92
N HIS A 134 13.84 1.59 16.64
CA HIS A 134 13.39 1.27 15.29
C HIS A 134 11.92 1.58 15.09
N ILE A 135 11.54 1.86 13.84
CA ILE A 135 10.19 2.27 13.45
C ILE A 135 9.84 1.72 12.06
N GLY A 136 8.56 1.50 11.79
CA GLY A 136 8.02 1.18 10.47
C GLY A 136 6.58 1.67 10.32
N ILE A 137 6.02 1.53 9.12
CA ILE A 137 4.61 1.84 8.84
C ILE A 137 3.79 0.57 8.67
N PHE A 138 2.67 0.49 9.37
CA PHE A 138 1.75 -0.65 9.35
C PHE A 138 0.91 -0.64 8.07
N LEU A 139 0.75 -1.83 7.48
CA LEU A 139 0.04 -2.05 6.22
C LEU A 139 -1.24 -2.88 6.41
N GLY A 140 -1.58 -3.26 7.65
CA GLY A 140 -2.63 -4.24 7.91
C GLY A 140 -2.12 -5.67 7.95
N ASN A 141 -2.95 -6.60 8.43
CA ASN A 141 -2.68 -8.04 8.46
C ASN A 141 -1.33 -8.43 9.10
N GLY A 142 -0.92 -7.68 10.13
CA GLY A 142 0.36 -7.88 10.81
C GLY A 142 1.58 -7.43 10.04
N ARG A 143 1.44 -6.83 8.85
CA ARG A 143 2.56 -6.45 7.98
C ARG A 143 2.94 -4.99 8.15
N PHE A 144 4.22 -4.71 7.97
CA PHE A 144 4.74 -3.35 8.06
C PHE A 144 5.95 -3.16 7.15
N ALA A 145 6.09 -1.97 6.57
CA ALA A 145 7.24 -1.57 5.77
C ALA A 145 8.25 -0.78 6.62
N HIS A 146 9.54 -1.05 6.44
CA HIS A 146 10.61 -0.33 7.15
C HIS A 146 11.96 -0.47 6.45
N ALA A 147 12.90 0.44 6.74
CA ALA A 147 14.31 0.26 6.37
C ALA A 147 15.01 -0.65 7.41
N SER A 148 15.19 -1.92 7.08
CA SER A 148 15.92 -2.92 7.88
C SER A 148 17.42 -2.86 7.61
N ASN A 149 18.25 -3.60 8.35
CA ASN A 149 19.66 -3.80 8.01
C ASN A 149 19.89 -4.43 6.61
N ARG A 150 18.85 -5.00 5.98
CA ARG A 150 18.87 -5.56 4.62
C ARG A 150 18.29 -4.59 3.58
N GLY A 151 18.05 -3.33 3.96
CA GLY A 151 17.38 -2.33 3.15
C GLY A 151 15.88 -2.23 3.45
N VAL A 152 15.17 -1.44 2.64
CA VAL A 152 13.72 -1.25 2.74
C VAL A 152 13.00 -2.53 2.34
N VAL A 153 12.20 -3.05 3.27
CA VAL A 153 11.50 -4.34 3.16
C VAL A 153 10.13 -4.29 3.82
N ILE A 154 9.29 -5.27 3.52
CA ILE A 154 8.05 -5.56 4.25
C ILE A 154 8.29 -6.79 5.12
N SER A 155 7.97 -6.67 6.40
CA SER A 155 8.11 -7.73 7.40
C SER A 155 6.78 -8.01 8.09
N ASN A 156 6.70 -9.06 8.92
CA ASN A 156 5.52 -9.37 9.71
C ASN A 156 5.79 -9.17 11.23
N LEU A 157 4.85 -8.54 11.93
CA LEU A 157 4.88 -8.32 13.38
C LEU A 157 4.78 -9.62 14.19
N ASN A 158 4.41 -10.73 13.55
CA ASN A 158 4.34 -12.05 14.15
C ASN A 158 5.63 -12.85 13.91
N ASP A 159 6.57 -12.36 13.09
CA ASP A 159 7.89 -12.98 12.98
C ASP A 159 8.57 -12.93 14.35
N PRO A 160 9.21 -14.02 14.84
CA PRO A 160 9.72 -14.11 16.20
C PRO A 160 10.64 -12.96 16.61
N TYR A 161 11.43 -12.44 15.66
CA TYR A 161 12.30 -11.30 15.88
C TYR A 161 11.52 -10.01 16.18
N TYR A 162 10.54 -9.65 15.35
CA TYR A 162 9.76 -8.44 15.53
C TYR A 162 8.75 -8.56 16.66
N ALA A 163 8.15 -9.73 16.85
CA ALA A 163 7.26 -10.03 17.98
C ALA A 163 7.97 -9.81 19.32
N ARG A 164 9.24 -10.24 19.43
CA ARG A 164 10.06 -10.07 20.64
C ARG A 164 10.35 -8.60 20.98
N TYR A 165 10.55 -7.74 19.97
CA TYR A 165 11.00 -6.37 20.16
C TYR A 165 9.91 -5.32 19.97
N PHE A 166 8.69 -5.72 19.61
CA PHE A 166 7.56 -4.81 19.45
C PHE A 166 7.29 -4.10 20.77
N TYR A 167 7.22 -2.77 20.71
CA TYR A 167 6.95 -1.95 21.88
C TYR A 167 5.50 -1.46 21.88
N LYS A 168 5.11 -0.72 20.84
CA LYS A 168 3.78 -0.13 20.72
C LYS A 168 3.51 0.24 19.26
N GLY A 169 2.24 0.31 18.89
CA GLY A 169 1.81 1.04 17.71
C GLY A 169 1.52 2.50 18.05
N GLY A 170 1.24 3.33 17.04
CA GLY A 170 0.71 4.66 17.28
C GLY A 170 0.22 5.35 16.02
N ARG A 171 -0.84 6.16 16.19
CA ARG A 171 -1.46 6.95 15.13
C ARG A 171 -1.13 8.42 15.34
N ILE A 172 -0.71 9.12 14.28
CA ILE A 172 -0.41 10.55 14.37
C ILE A 172 -1.64 11.33 14.85
N LEU A 173 -1.43 12.21 15.83
CA LEU A 173 -2.47 13.07 16.38
C LEU A 173 -3.00 14.03 15.30
N ASP A 174 -4.32 14.19 15.23
CA ASP A 174 -4.94 15.07 14.23
C ASP A 174 -4.47 16.53 14.38
N SER A 175 -4.22 17.00 15.60
CA SER A 175 -3.66 18.33 15.87
C SER A 175 -2.28 18.58 15.26
N MET A 176 -1.57 17.54 14.82
CA MET A 176 -0.26 17.65 14.15
C MET A 176 -0.40 17.75 12.63
N LYS A 177 -1.61 17.51 12.08
CA LYS A 177 -1.89 17.65 10.64
C LYS A 177 -2.22 19.10 10.26
N ASP A 178 -2.83 19.85 11.18
CA ASP A 178 -3.34 21.21 10.92
C ASP A 178 -2.25 22.30 11.02
N ASN A 179 -1.19 22.07 11.82
CA ASN A 179 -0.08 23.02 12.01
C ASN A 179 0.86 23.20 10.81
N LEU A 180 0.48 22.73 9.61
CA LEU A 180 1.31 22.74 8.40
C LEU A 180 0.59 23.33 7.18
N ILE A 181 -0.61 23.89 7.36
CA ILE A 181 -1.35 24.61 6.32
C ILE A 181 -1.10 26.14 6.40
N GLU A 182 -0.43 26.63 7.45
CA GLU A 182 -0.24 28.08 7.70
C GLU A 182 1.18 28.64 7.45
N GLU A 183 2.04 27.97 6.67
CA GLU A 183 3.31 28.57 6.18
C GLU A 183 3.42 28.49 4.66
#